data_AF-A0A5C6Q8Y1-F1
#
_entry.id   AF-A0A5C6Q8Y1-F1
#
_cell.length_a   1.000
_cell.length_b   1.000
_cell.length_c   1.000
_cell.angle_alpha   90.00
_cell.angle_beta   90.00
_cell.angle_gamma   90.00
#
_symmetry.space_group_name_H-M   'P 1'
#
loop_
_entity.id
_entity.type
_entity.pdbx_description
1 polymer ?
#
loop_
_entity_poly.entity_id
_entity_poly.type
_entity_poly.pdbx_seq_one_letter_code
_entity_poly.pdbx_strand_id
1 'polypeptide(L)'
;MFIIKYVVVMLYCMGVYQYSRSTRSFNNWLFDYILPKQPGNISKRCGIQWLLLDFKDSQNTESLMTCLDVFSDEIVNSPRLLKISLRIRSTLKY
;
A
#
# COMPACT_ATOMS: atom_id res chain seq x y z
N MET A 1 6.36 16.33 10.40
CA MET A 1 5.52 15.60 11.37
C MET A 1 4.68 14.44 10.79
N PHE A 2 4.75 14.11 9.50
CA PHE A 2 3.93 13.05 8.87
C PHE A 2 4.64 11.71 8.64
N ILE A 3 5.98 11.70 8.58
CA ILE A 3 6.77 10.46 8.48
C ILE A 3 6.55 9.59 9.72
N ILE A 4 6.49 10.21 10.91
CA ILE A 4 6.26 9.50 12.18
C ILE A 4 4.92 8.78 12.15
N LYS A 5 3.83 9.43 11.68
CA LYS A 5 2.51 8.78 11.58
C LYS A 5 2.54 7.56 10.65
N TYR A 6 3.21 7.67 9.50
CA TYR A 6 3.39 6.55 8.58
C TYR A 6 4.17 5.40 9.22
N VAL A 7 5.31 5.71 9.86
CA VAL A 7 6.16 4.71 10.52
C VAL A 7 5.41 4.00 11.63
N VAL A 8 4.67 4.73 12.48
CA VAL A 8 3.87 4.14 13.57
C VAL A 8 2.79 3.20 13.03
N VAL A 9 2.11 3.59 11.94
CA VAL A 9 1.09 2.74 11.31
C VAL A 9 1.70 1.47 10.72
N MET A 10 2.87 1.58 10.07
CA MET A 10 3.55 0.39 9.51
C MET A 10 4.08 -0.53 10.62
N LEU A 11 4.64 0.03 11.70
CA LEU A 11 5.05 -0.74 12.87
C LEU A 11 3.87 -1.47 13.53
N TYR A 12 2.72 -0.81 13.61
CA TYR A 12 1.47 -1.44 14.06
C TYR A 12 1.09 -2.61 13.15
N CYS A 13 1.07 -2.42 11.82
CA CYS A 13 0.76 -3.49 10.87
C CYS A 13 1.77 -4.65 10.94
N MET A 14 3.06 -4.36 11.13
CA MET A 14 4.09 -5.38 11.32
C MET A 14 3.90 -6.17 12.62
N GLY A 15 3.52 -5.50 13.71
CA GLY A 15 3.19 -6.15 14.98
C GLY A 15 1.98 -7.08 14.85
N VAL A 16 0.92 -6.63 14.18
CA VAL A 16 -0.27 -7.46 13.91
C VAL A 16 0.09 -8.63 12.99
N TYR A 17 0.93 -8.41 11.99
CA TYR A 17 1.42 -9.47 11.10
C TYR A 17 2.20 -10.55 11.89
N GLN A 18 3.15 -10.15 12.74
CA GLN A 18 3.88 -11.10 13.58
C GLN A 18 2.96 -11.86 14.52
N TYR A 19 1.97 -11.18 15.11
CA TYR A 19 0.96 -11.82 15.96
C TYR A 19 0.09 -12.82 15.19
N SER A 20 -0.24 -12.53 13.93
CA SER A 20 -1.03 -13.42 13.08
C SER A 20 -0.30 -14.74 12.73
N ARG A 21 1.01 -14.82 12.99
CA ARG A 21 1.89 -15.97 12.66
C ARG A 21 1.70 -16.46 11.21
N SER A 22 1.38 -15.53 10.31
CA SER A 22 1.12 -15.83 8.91
C SER A 22 2.39 -16.34 8.23
N THR A 23 2.26 -17.41 7.45
CA THR A 23 3.31 -17.92 6.56
C THR A 23 3.33 -17.20 5.21
N ARG A 24 2.31 -16.36 4.93
CA ARG A 24 2.21 -15.55 3.70
C ARG A 24 3.18 -14.37 3.75
N SER A 25 3.60 -13.87 2.60
CA SER A 25 4.40 -12.64 2.52
C SER A 25 3.68 -11.47 3.20
N PHE A 26 4.46 -10.56 3.81
CA PHE A 26 3.91 -9.38 4.48
C PHE A 26 3.03 -8.55 3.56
N ASN A 27 3.41 -8.37 2.28
CA ASN A 27 2.65 -7.59 1.32
C ASN A 27 1.29 -8.21 1.00
N ASN A 28 1.23 -9.53 0.79
CA ASN A 28 -0.04 -10.21 0.52
C ASN A 28 -0.95 -10.16 1.74
N TRP A 29 -0.39 -10.37 2.93
CA TRP A 29 -1.13 -10.22 4.18
C TRP A 29 -1.63 -8.78 4.38
N LEU A 30 -0.78 -7.79 4.11
CA LEU A 30 -1.12 -6.37 4.25
C LEU A 30 -2.22 -5.98 3.27
N PHE A 31 -2.17 -6.49 2.03
CA PHE A 31 -3.22 -6.32 1.03
C PHE A 31 -4.56 -6.82 1.56
N ASP A 32 -4.63 -8.07 2.01
CA ASP A 32 -5.84 -8.66 2.61
C ASP A 32 -6.31 -7.88 3.85
N TYR A 33 -5.37 -7.40 4.67
CA TYR A 33 -5.66 -6.69 5.91
C TYR A 33 -6.27 -5.30 5.68
N ILE A 34 -5.84 -4.58 4.65
CA ILE A 34 -6.33 -3.23 4.35
C ILE A 34 -7.52 -3.21 3.40
N LEU A 35 -7.71 -4.26 2.60
CA LEU A 35 -8.80 -4.39 1.63
C LEU A 35 -10.19 -4.11 2.24
N PRO A 36 -10.61 -4.76 3.34
CA PRO A 36 -11.95 -4.56 3.91
C PRO A 36 -12.10 -3.25 4.71
N LYS A 37 -11.03 -2.45 4.87
CA LYS A 37 -11.11 -1.21 5.67
C LYS A 37 -11.86 -0.12 4.90
N GLN A 38 -12.57 0.73 5.65
CA GLN A 38 -13.32 1.84 5.06
C GLN A 38 -12.43 2.82 4.29
N PRO A 39 -12.95 3.42 3.21
CA PRO A 39 -12.28 4.49 2.50
C PRO A 39 -12.01 5.66 3.46
N GLY A 40 -10.81 6.22 3.42
CA GLY A 40 -10.38 7.29 4.34
C GLY A 40 -9.65 6.82 5.60
N ASN A 41 -9.63 5.51 5.90
CA ASN A 41 -8.84 4.98 7.00
C ASN A 41 -7.33 5.22 6.78
N ILE A 42 -6.65 5.76 7.80
CA ILE A 42 -5.23 6.07 7.77
C ILE A 42 -4.39 4.80 7.51
N SER A 43 -4.74 3.68 8.14
CA SER A 43 -4.05 2.40 7.93
C SER A 43 -4.18 1.91 6.49
N LYS A 44 -5.35 2.12 5.86
CA LYS A 44 -5.57 1.76 4.46
C LYS A 44 -4.71 2.63 3.55
N ARG A 45 -4.71 3.96 3.73
CA ARG A 45 -3.88 4.88 2.95
C ARG A 45 -2.38 4.60 3.08
N CYS A 46 -1.89 4.36 4.30
CA CYS A 46 -0.49 4.03 4.54
C CYS A 46 -0.12 2.66 3.98
N GLY A 47 -1.00 1.66 4.11
CA GLY A 47 -0.79 0.33 3.53
C GLY A 47 -0.73 0.36 2.01
N ILE A 48 -1.64 1.07 1.34
CA ILE A 48 -1.60 1.27 -0.12
C ILE A 48 -0.29 1.95 -0.53
N GLN A 49 0.13 2.99 0.21
CA GLN A 49 1.40 3.66 -0.06
C GLN A 49 2.59 2.69 0.05
N TRP A 50 2.63 1.83 1.07
CA TRP A 50 3.67 0.82 1.23
C TRP A 50 3.68 -0.14 0.04
N LEU A 51 2.53 -0.74 -0.28
CA LEU A 51 2.40 -1.71 -1.37
C LEU A 51 2.83 -1.13 -2.72
N LEU A 52 2.41 0.10 -3.03
CA LEU A 52 2.79 0.76 -4.29
C LEU A 52 4.31 1.00 -4.40
N LEU A 53 4.97 1.36 -3.30
CA LEU A 53 6.42 1.59 -3.29
C LEU A 53 7.19 0.26 -3.33
N ASP A 54 6.78 -0.70 -2.53
CA ASP A 54 7.44 -2.00 -2.41
C ASP A 54 7.33 -2.81 -3.72
N PHE A 55 6.14 -2.86 -4.34
CA PHE A 55 5.96 -3.51 -5.64
C PHE A 55 6.69 -2.80 -6.78
N LYS A 56 6.85 -1.47 -6.69
CA LYS A 56 7.68 -0.73 -7.64
C LYS A 56 9.16 -1.10 -7.51
N ASP A 57 9.68 -1.09 -6.28
CA ASP A 57 11.09 -1.36 -6.02
C ASP A 57 11.47 -2.83 -6.31
N SER A 58 10.52 -3.75 -6.08
CA SER A 58 10.66 -5.17 -6.44
C SER A 58 10.39 -5.49 -7.92
N GLN A 59 10.06 -4.48 -8.75
CA GLN A 59 9.71 -4.62 -10.17
C GLN A 59 8.54 -5.60 -10.43
N ASN A 60 7.68 -5.83 -9.44
CA ASN A 60 6.53 -6.74 -9.56
C ASN A 60 5.34 -6.01 -10.20
N THR A 61 5.37 -5.92 -11.53
CA THR A 61 4.41 -5.16 -12.34
C THR A 61 2.98 -5.69 -12.23
N GLU A 62 2.80 -7.01 -12.09
CA GLU A 62 1.49 -7.65 -11.97
C GLU A 62 0.80 -7.29 -10.65
N SER A 63 1.51 -7.43 -9.53
CA SER A 63 0.98 -7.07 -8.21
C SER A 63 0.74 -5.56 -8.09
N LEU A 64 1.59 -4.77 -8.74
CA LEU A 64 1.47 -3.33 -8.80
C LEU A 64 0.22 -2.88 -9.59
N MET A 65 -0.04 -3.48 -10.75
CA MET A 65 -1.26 -3.20 -11.52
C MET A 65 -2.51 -3.60 -10.73
N THR A 66 -2.50 -4.78 -10.12
CA THR A 66 -3.59 -5.25 -9.26
C THR A 66 -3.86 -4.27 -8.11
N CYS A 67 -2.80 -3.78 -7.46
CA CYS A 67 -2.90 -2.79 -6.39
C CYS A 67 -3.44 -1.43 -6.88
N LEU A 68 -3.07 -1.00 -8.09
CA LEU A 68 -3.58 0.23 -8.70
C LEU A 68 -5.05 0.13 -9.11
N ASP A 69 -5.50 -1.06 -9.53
CA ASP A 69 -6.87 -1.32 -9.94
C ASP A 69 -7.80 -1.44 -8.74
N VAL A 70 -7.47 -2.32 -7.79
CA VAL A 70 -8.28 -2.59 -6.59
C VAL A 70 -8.42 -1.38 -5.68
N PHE A 71 -7.38 -0.55 -5.57
CA PHE A 71 -7.41 0.67 -4.74
C PHE A 71 -7.56 1.96 -5.57
N SER A 72 -8.05 1.86 -6.80
CA SER A 72 -8.18 3.00 -7.72
C SER A 72 -8.98 4.15 -7.10
N ASP A 73 -10.11 3.85 -6.45
CA ASP A 73 -10.94 4.84 -5.76
C ASP A 73 -10.20 5.53 -4.60
N GLU A 74 -9.48 4.78 -3.76
CA GLU A 74 -8.69 5.37 -2.67
C GLU A 74 -7.52 6.21 -3.18
N ILE A 75 -6.93 5.81 -4.30
CA ILE A 75 -5.84 6.52 -4.96
C ILE A 75 -6.33 7.86 -5.50
N VAL A 76 -7.48 7.88 -6.20
CA VAL A 76 -8.07 9.10 -6.76
C VAL A 76 -8.48 10.07 -5.64
N ASN A 77 -9.04 9.55 -4.55
CA ASN A 77 -9.48 10.34 -3.40
C ASN A 77 -8.33 10.80 -2.48
N SER A 78 -7.08 10.46 -2.79
CA SER A 78 -5.90 10.86 -2.00
C SER A 78 -4.85 11.52 -2.89
N PRO A 79 -4.65 12.85 -2.81
CA PRO A 79 -3.73 13.57 -3.71
C PRO A 79 -2.28 13.07 -3.60
N ARG A 80 -1.91 12.46 -2.47
CA ARG A 80 -0.58 11.88 -2.27
C ARG A 80 -0.43 10.53 -2.97
N LEU A 81 -1.44 9.65 -2.85
CA LEU A 81 -1.43 8.36 -3.54
C LEU A 81 -1.52 8.55 -5.05
N LEU A 82 -2.32 9.52 -5.50
CA LEU A 82 -2.40 9.92 -6.90
C LEU A 82 -1.03 10.36 -7.45
N LYS A 83 -0.27 11.17 -6.71
CA LYS A 83 1.09 11.56 -7.14
C LYS A 83 2.03 10.36 -7.24
N ILE A 84 1.93 9.41 -6.32
CA ILE A 84 2.75 8.19 -6.33
C ILE A 84 2.36 7.30 -7.51
N SER A 85 1.07 7.06 -7.73
CA SER A 85 0.56 6.24 -8.83
C SER A 85 0.92 6.83 -10.20
N LEU A 86 0.82 8.16 -10.37
CA LEU A 86 1.25 8.85 -11.59
C LEU A 86 2.76 8.70 -11.83
N ARG A 87 3.58 8.87 -10.79
CA ARG A 87 5.03 8.69 -10.89
C ARG A 87 5.40 7.26 -11.28
N ILE A 88 4.71 6.28 -10.71
CA ILE A 88 4.89 4.86 -11.06
C ILE A 88 4.52 4.60 -12.51
N ARG A 89 3.34 5.08 -12.96
CA ARG A 89 2.88 4.92 -14.35
C ARG A 89 3.82 5.59 -15.35
N SER A 90 4.44 6.72 -15.01
CA SER A 90 5.46 7.34 -15.88
C SER A 90 6.75 6.52 -15.97
N THR A 91 7.12 5.79 -14.92
CA THR A 91 8.30 4.90 -14.93
C THR A 91 8.05 3.62 -15.73
N LEU A 92 6.81 3.11 -15.76
CA LEU A 92 6.43 1.91 -16.52
C LEU A 92 6.26 2.14 -18.03
N LYS A 93 6.24 3.39 -18.49
CA LYS A 93 6.07 3.74 -19.91
C LYS A 93 7.39 3.80 -20.70
N TYR A 94 8.53 3.55 -20.04
CA TYR A 94 9.87 3.43 -20.63
C TYR A 94 10.34 1.99 -20.51
#